data_AF-A0A2U3NI85-F1
#
_entry.id   AF-A0A2U3NI85-F1
#
_cell.length_a   1.000
_cell.length_b   1.000
_cell.length_c   1.000
_cell.angle_alpha   90.00
_cell.angle_beta   90.00
_cell.angle_gamma   90.00
#
_symmetry.space_group_name_H-M   'P 1'
#
loop_
_entity.id
_entity.type
_entity.pdbx_description
1 polymer ?
#
loop_
_entity_poly.entity_id
_entity_poly.type
_entity_poly.pdbx_seq_one_letter_code
_entity_poly.pdbx_strand_id
1 'polypeptide(L)'
;MSAVVAVPEVMTSAATDLATIVSSLDAAHAVAAPPTSAVLSAARDEVSTGVAHLFSQYARDYQTLAGQATAFHDQFVRHLTASANAYTAAEATNVASLQPFSAIADSIGGAVGGLPAQAANLLNGVQSQLLNLYNRIYGVLLKLLSTVVVLFVAILIIAFVAAVILMNTFNSSPTE
;
A
#
# COMPACT_ATOMS: atom_id res chain seq x y z
N MET A 1 29.91 -12.10 -12.66
CA MET A 1 29.59 -10.73 -13.08
C MET A 1 29.48 -9.89 -11.80
N SER A 2 30.19 -8.77 -11.70
CA SER A 2 30.02 -7.85 -10.55
C SER A 2 28.68 -7.13 -10.70
N ALA A 3 27.84 -7.14 -9.67
CA ALA A 3 26.62 -6.35 -9.67
C ALA A 3 26.97 -4.86 -9.73
N VAL A 4 26.31 -4.10 -10.60
CA VAL A 4 26.38 -2.64 -10.64
C VAL A 4 25.23 -2.12 -9.78
N VAL A 5 25.55 -1.33 -8.77
CA VAL A 5 24.57 -0.71 -7.86
C VAL A 5 24.58 0.79 -8.11
N ALA A 6 23.41 1.36 -8.38
CA ALA A 6 23.20 2.81 -8.44
C ALA A 6 22.35 3.22 -7.24
N VAL A 7 22.78 4.27 -6.53
CA VAL A 7 22.05 4.84 -5.38
C VAL A 7 21.79 6.31 -5.69
N PRO A 8 20.58 6.69 -6.13
CA PRO A 8 20.27 8.05 -6.60
C PRO A 8 20.60 9.15 -5.59
N GLU A 9 20.44 8.88 -4.30
CA GLU A 9 20.75 9.82 -3.21
C GLU A 9 22.25 10.13 -3.17
N VAL A 10 23.09 9.11 -3.31
CA VAL A 10 24.56 9.26 -3.32
C VAL A 10 24.98 10.00 -4.59
N MET A 11 24.37 9.71 -5.73
CA MET A 11 24.66 10.41 -6.99
C MET A 11 24.32 11.90 -6.91
N THR A 12 23.20 12.25 -6.28
CA THR A 12 22.77 13.65 -6.09
C THR A 12 23.68 14.39 -5.11
N SER A 13 24.09 13.73 -4.01
CA SER A 13 25.09 14.28 -3.09
C SER A 13 26.41 14.53 -3.81
N ALA A 14 26.91 13.55 -4.57
CA ALA A 14 28.14 13.68 -5.33
C ALA A 14 28.07 14.83 -6.36
N ALA A 15 26.94 15.03 -7.03
CA ALA A 15 26.74 16.15 -7.94
C ALA A 15 26.86 17.51 -7.21
N THR A 16 26.35 17.61 -5.99
CA THR A 16 26.44 18.82 -5.16
C THR A 16 27.87 19.06 -4.66
N ASP A 17 28.56 18.00 -4.24
CA ASP A 17 29.96 18.08 -3.82
C ASP A 17 30.84 18.54 -4.98
N LEU A 18 30.63 17.99 -6.17
CA LEU A 18 31.35 18.39 -7.38
C LEU A 18 31.09 19.85 -7.76
N ALA A 19 29.85 20.33 -7.65
CA ALA A 19 29.54 21.74 -7.88
C ALA A 19 30.27 22.66 -6.88
N THR A 20 30.37 22.23 -5.62
CA THR A 20 31.10 22.96 -4.58
C THR A 20 32.61 23.01 -4.84
N ILE A 21 33.19 21.90 -5.32
CA ILE A 21 34.61 21.83 -5.71
C ILE A 21 34.90 22.83 -6.83
N VAL A 22 34.10 22.84 -7.90
CA VAL A 22 34.35 23.76 -9.03
C VAL A 22 34.13 25.22 -8.64
N SER A 23 33.13 25.53 -7.81
CA SER A 23 32.98 26.88 -7.28
C SER A 23 34.22 27.35 -6.52
N SER A 24 34.85 26.46 -5.73
CA SER A 24 36.08 26.76 -5.02
C SER A 24 37.29 26.91 -5.96
N LEU A 25 37.35 26.10 -7.02
CA LEU A 25 38.39 26.20 -8.06
C LEU A 25 38.28 27.49 -8.86
N ASP A 26 37.07 27.89 -9.27
CA ASP A 26 36.84 29.15 -10.00
C ASP A 26 37.28 30.36 -9.16
N ALA A 27 36.98 30.35 -7.86
CA ALA A 27 37.45 31.37 -6.93
C ALA A 27 38.99 31.40 -6.84
N ALA A 28 39.62 30.23 -6.76
CA ALA A 28 41.08 30.12 -6.76
C ALA A 28 41.71 30.61 -8.08
N HIS A 29 41.12 30.25 -9.23
CA HIS A 29 41.54 30.72 -10.54
C HIS A 29 41.41 32.24 -10.68
N ALA A 30 40.30 32.81 -10.22
CA ALA A 30 40.08 34.26 -10.22
C ALA A 30 41.14 35.03 -9.42
N VAL A 31 41.56 34.48 -8.27
CA VAL A 31 42.64 35.07 -7.44
C VAL A 31 44.01 34.87 -8.07
N ALA A 32 44.27 33.72 -8.68
CA ALA A 32 45.57 33.38 -9.27
C ALA A 32 45.80 34.04 -10.65
N ALA A 33 44.75 34.36 -11.41
CA ALA A 33 44.89 34.84 -12.78
C ALA A 33 45.64 36.18 -12.90
N PRO A 34 45.37 37.24 -12.10
CA PRO A 34 46.11 38.50 -12.22
C PRO A 34 47.62 38.39 -11.97
N PRO A 35 48.11 37.79 -10.86
CA PRO A 35 49.55 37.74 -10.58
C PRO A 35 50.33 36.80 -11.51
N THR A 36 49.67 35.82 -12.13
CA THR A 36 50.33 34.85 -13.02
C THR A 36 50.35 35.28 -14.49
N SER A 37 49.42 36.12 -14.93
CA SER A 37 49.31 36.58 -16.33
C SER A 37 50.00 37.91 -16.62
N ALA A 38 50.53 38.56 -15.59
CA ALA A 38 51.23 39.85 -15.64
C ALA A 38 52.59 39.77 -14.93
N VAL A 39 53.38 38.74 -15.24
CA VAL A 39 54.71 38.55 -14.65
C VAL A 39 55.63 39.68 -15.13
N LEU A 40 56.30 40.34 -14.19
CA LEU A 40 57.28 41.38 -14.48
C LEU A 40 58.65 40.77 -14.77
N SER A 41 59.42 41.42 -15.64
CA SER A 41 60.81 41.03 -15.91
C SER A 41 61.67 41.22 -14.66
N ALA A 42 62.50 40.21 -14.33
CA ALA A 42 63.40 40.27 -13.18
C ALA A 42 64.54 41.28 -13.35
N ALA A 43 64.96 41.53 -14.59
CA ALA A 43 65.98 42.51 -14.97
C ALA A 43 65.66 43.15 -16.34
N ARG A 44 66.44 44.14 -16.76
CA ARG A 44 66.21 44.90 -18.02
C ARG A 44 66.78 44.22 -19.27
N ASP A 45 67.29 43.00 -19.14
CA ASP A 45 67.79 42.24 -20.27
C ASP A 45 66.68 41.53 -21.05
N GLU A 46 66.99 41.17 -22.29
CA GLU A 46 66.06 40.51 -23.20
C GLU A 46 65.68 39.10 -22.73
N VAL A 47 66.57 38.39 -22.02
CA VAL A 47 66.30 37.03 -21.52
C VAL A 47 65.25 37.09 -20.41
N SER A 48 65.44 37.97 -19.42
CA SER A 48 64.46 38.18 -18.34
C SER A 48 63.10 38.62 -18.88
N THR A 49 63.09 39.50 -19.89
CA THR A 49 61.86 39.97 -20.53
C THR A 49 61.16 38.85 -21.29
N GLY A 50 61.92 38.05 -22.05
CA GLY A 50 61.40 36.89 -22.78
C GLY A 50 60.83 35.82 -21.85
N VAL A 51 61.48 35.55 -20.72
CA VAL A 51 60.99 34.61 -19.70
C VAL A 51 59.69 35.09 -19.06
N ALA A 52 59.61 36.37 -18.68
CA ALA A 52 58.38 36.95 -18.13
C ALA A 52 57.20 36.90 -19.12
N HIS A 53 57.48 37.15 -20.40
CA HIS A 53 56.49 37.04 -21.48
C HIS A 53 56.01 35.58 -21.67
N LEU A 54 56.94 34.61 -21.65
CA LEU A 54 56.60 33.18 -21.77
C LEU A 54 55.64 32.73 -20.66
N PHE A 55 55.96 33.04 -19.40
CA PHE A 55 55.10 32.67 -18.27
C PHE A 55 53.73 33.37 -18.33
N SER A 56 53.71 34.65 -18.69
CA SER A 56 52.46 35.39 -18.82
C SER A 56 51.55 34.83 -19.93
N GLN A 57 52.14 34.39 -21.05
CA GLN A 57 51.41 33.71 -22.12
C GLN A 57 50.87 32.36 -21.65
N TYR A 58 51.72 31.52 -21.04
CA TYR A 58 51.31 30.22 -20.53
C TYR A 58 50.17 30.32 -19.50
N ALA A 59 50.20 31.34 -18.64
CA ALA A 59 49.11 31.60 -17.70
C ALA A 59 47.78 31.92 -18.42
N ARG A 60 47.78 32.69 -19.50
CA ARG A 60 46.56 32.99 -20.28
C ARG A 60 46.01 31.76 -20.99
N ASP A 61 46.89 30.94 -21.54
CA ASP A 61 46.51 29.66 -22.15
C ASP A 61 45.90 28.72 -21.11
N TYR A 62 46.52 28.64 -19.92
CA TYR A 62 45.98 27.89 -18.78
C TYR A 62 44.59 28.38 -18.37
N GLN A 63 44.38 29.70 -18.25
CA GLN A 63 43.06 30.25 -17.88
C GLN A 63 42.00 29.93 -18.95
N THR A 64 42.38 29.93 -20.23
CA THR A 64 41.48 29.52 -21.32
C THR A 64 41.08 28.06 -21.20
N LEU A 65 42.04 27.18 -20.93
CA LEU A 65 41.80 25.75 -20.73
C LEU A 65 40.98 25.49 -19.45
N ALA A 66 41.25 26.22 -18.37
CA ALA A 66 40.49 26.14 -17.12
C ALA A 66 39.01 26.46 -17.37
N GLY A 67 38.70 27.50 -18.15
CA GLY A 67 37.32 27.80 -18.53
C GLY A 67 36.63 26.68 -19.33
N GLN A 68 37.36 26.00 -20.22
CA GLN A 68 36.83 24.82 -20.93
C GLN A 68 36.57 23.65 -19.99
N ALA A 69 37.44 23.44 -19.00
CA ALA A 69 37.28 22.41 -17.98
C ALA A 69 36.06 22.68 -17.09
N THR A 70 35.82 23.93 -16.68
CA THR A 70 34.61 24.33 -15.94
C THR A 70 33.35 24.02 -16.74
N ALA A 71 33.31 24.36 -18.05
CA ALA A 71 32.16 24.07 -18.90
C ALA A 71 31.89 22.55 -19.06
N PHE A 72 32.95 21.75 -19.17
CA PHE A 72 32.82 20.28 -19.17
C PHE A 72 32.29 19.76 -17.84
N HIS A 73 32.80 20.27 -16.72
CA HIS A 73 32.34 19.88 -15.39
C HIS A 73 30.87 20.20 -15.17
N ASP A 74 30.39 21.37 -15.62
CA ASP A 74 28.98 21.74 -15.56
C ASP A 74 28.09 20.78 -16.37
N GLN A 75 28.57 20.29 -17.51
CA GLN A 75 27.89 19.24 -18.27
C GLN A 75 27.87 17.93 -17.48
N PHE A 76 29.00 17.54 -16.90
CA PHE A 76 29.12 16.33 -16.08
C PHE A 76 28.16 16.32 -14.89
N VAL A 77 28.12 17.40 -14.10
CA VAL A 77 27.22 17.56 -12.95
C VAL A 77 25.76 17.49 -13.38
N ARG A 78 25.40 18.14 -14.48
CA ARG A 78 24.04 18.07 -15.05
C ARG A 78 23.68 16.65 -15.47
N HIS A 79 24.58 15.94 -16.15
CA HIS A 79 24.35 14.56 -16.54
C HIS A 79 24.22 13.63 -15.34
N LEU A 80 25.08 13.77 -14.33
CA LEU A 80 25.02 12.97 -13.11
C LEU A 80 23.68 13.15 -12.38
N THR A 81 23.22 14.40 -12.27
CA THR A 81 21.92 14.74 -11.67
C THR A 81 20.76 14.15 -12.48
N ALA A 82 20.80 14.29 -13.80
CA ALA A 82 19.78 13.72 -14.68
C ALA A 82 19.72 12.19 -14.59
N SER A 83 20.87 11.53 -14.50
CA SER A 83 20.95 10.07 -14.30
C SER A 83 20.37 9.64 -12.96
N ALA A 84 20.65 10.36 -11.88
CA ALA A 84 20.04 10.07 -10.57
C ALA A 84 18.51 10.11 -10.65
N ASN A 85 17.95 11.16 -11.25
CA ASN A 85 16.51 11.30 -11.47
C ASN A 85 15.92 10.17 -12.33
N ALA A 86 16.66 9.73 -13.36
CA ALA A 86 16.22 8.62 -14.21
C ALA A 86 16.14 7.30 -13.43
N TYR A 87 17.10 7.02 -12.55
CA TYR A 87 17.05 5.84 -11.68
C TYR A 87 15.89 5.90 -10.68
N THR A 88 15.67 7.05 -10.02
CA THR A 88 14.52 7.23 -9.12
C THR A 88 13.18 7.06 -9.86
N ALA A 89 13.07 7.60 -11.08
CA ALA A 89 11.87 7.43 -11.90
C ALA A 89 11.65 5.96 -12.32
N ALA A 90 12.72 5.24 -12.61
CA ALA A 90 12.65 3.81 -12.91
C ALA A 90 12.17 3.00 -11.70
N GLU A 91 12.67 3.30 -10.49
CA GLU A 91 12.20 2.68 -9.25
C GLU A 91 10.72 2.96 -9.00
N ALA A 92 10.28 4.21 -9.13
CA ALA A 92 8.86 4.58 -8.99
C ALA A 92 7.96 3.84 -10.01
N THR A 93 8.42 3.72 -11.25
CA THR A 93 7.71 2.98 -12.32
C THR A 93 7.61 1.49 -12.00
N ASN A 94 8.68 0.90 -11.50
CA ASN A 94 8.70 -0.50 -11.09
C ASN A 94 7.75 -0.74 -9.91
N VAL A 95 7.75 0.13 -8.90
CA VAL A 95 6.79 0.07 -7.78
C VAL A 95 5.36 0.18 -8.28
N ALA A 96 5.06 1.17 -9.14
CA ALA A 96 3.72 1.35 -9.70
C ALA A 96 3.24 0.13 -10.51
N SER A 97 4.15 -0.51 -11.25
CA SER A 97 3.85 -1.72 -12.02
C SER A 97 3.53 -2.93 -11.13
N LEU A 98 4.04 -2.95 -9.90
CA LEU A 98 3.82 -4.02 -8.93
C LEU A 98 2.57 -3.81 -8.04
N GLN A 99 2.06 -2.57 -7.92
CA GLN A 99 0.87 -2.25 -7.12
C GLN A 99 -0.38 -3.10 -7.45
N PRO A 100 -0.70 -3.43 -8.72
CA PRO A 100 -1.85 -4.29 -9.02
C PRO A 100 -1.71 -5.70 -8.42
N PHE A 101 -0.49 -6.22 -8.33
CA PHE A 101 -0.26 -7.57 -7.81
C PHE A 101 -0.42 -7.63 -6.29
N SER A 102 -0.02 -6.59 -5.55
CA SER A 102 -0.30 -6.52 -4.11
C SER A 102 -1.80 -6.41 -3.83
N ALA A 103 -2.52 -5.62 -4.62
CA ALA A 103 -3.98 -5.53 -4.51
C ALA A 103 -4.67 -6.89 -4.77
N ILE A 104 -4.19 -7.66 -5.75
CA ILE A 104 -4.67 -9.02 -6.00
C ILE A 104 -4.38 -9.92 -4.79
N ALA A 105 -3.16 -9.89 -4.25
CA ALA A 105 -2.80 -10.69 -3.08
C ALA A 105 -3.70 -10.38 -1.87
N ASP A 106 -3.97 -9.09 -1.61
CA ASP A 106 -4.87 -8.65 -0.54
C ASP A 106 -6.31 -9.12 -0.78
N SER A 107 -6.80 -9.05 -2.03
CA SER A 107 -8.14 -9.51 -2.38
C SER A 107 -8.32 -11.02 -2.16
N ILE A 108 -7.31 -11.82 -2.51
CA ILE A 108 -7.31 -13.27 -2.28
C ILE A 108 -7.24 -13.55 -0.77
N GLY A 109 -6.37 -12.85 -0.05
CA GLY A 109 -6.27 -12.94 1.41
C GLY A 109 -7.59 -12.66 2.11
N GLY A 110 -8.29 -11.60 1.70
CA GLY A 110 -9.62 -11.26 2.21
C GLY A 110 -10.69 -12.31 1.86
N ALA A 111 -10.70 -12.80 0.61
CA ALA A 111 -11.66 -13.82 0.18
C ALA A 111 -11.47 -15.14 0.95
N VAL A 112 -10.24 -15.61 1.08
CA VAL A 112 -9.89 -16.85 1.81
C VAL A 112 -10.13 -16.68 3.30
N GLY A 113 -9.72 -15.54 3.87
CA GLY A 113 -9.95 -15.22 5.28
C GLY A 113 -11.43 -15.09 5.65
N GLY A 114 -12.30 -14.77 4.68
CA GLY A 114 -13.75 -14.71 4.86
C GLY A 114 -14.47 -16.07 4.81
N LEU A 115 -13.82 -17.14 4.29
CA LEU A 115 -14.44 -18.46 4.15
C LEU A 115 -14.99 -19.04 5.47
N PRO A 116 -14.30 -18.94 6.63
CA PRO A 116 -14.84 -19.46 7.89
C PRO A 116 -16.12 -18.75 8.34
N ALA A 117 -16.18 -17.42 8.19
CA ALA A 117 -17.36 -16.65 8.55
C ALA A 117 -18.54 -16.96 7.60
N GLN A 118 -18.27 -17.10 6.30
CA GLN A 118 -19.25 -17.53 5.31
C GLN A 118 -19.78 -18.94 5.63
N ALA A 119 -18.90 -19.89 5.94
CA ALA A 119 -19.27 -21.24 6.35
C ALA A 119 -20.12 -21.25 7.64
N ALA A 120 -19.75 -20.44 8.64
CA ALA A 120 -20.52 -20.28 9.86
C ALA A 120 -21.92 -19.71 9.57
N ASN A 121 -22.04 -18.71 8.69
CA ASN A 121 -23.33 -18.16 8.30
C ASN A 121 -24.22 -19.19 7.59
N LEU A 122 -23.64 -20.03 6.72
CA LEU A 122 -24.36 -21.14 6.07
C LEU A 122 -24.85 -22.16 7.10
N LEU A 123 -23.99 -22.58 8.04
CA LEU A 123 -24.35 -23.54 9.10
C LEU A 123 -25.46 -22.98 10.01
N ASN A 124 -25.35 -21.72 10.43
CA ASN A 124 -26.39 -21.04 11.21
C ASN A 124 -27.70 -20.94 10.43
N GLY A 125 -27.63 -20.66 9.13
CA GLY A 125 -28.78 -20.63 8.22
C GLY A 125 -29.51 -21.99 8.19
N VAL A 126 -28.77 -23.07 7.95
CA VAL A 126 -29.31 -24.44 7.95
C VAL A 126 -29.91 -24.80 9.32
N GLN A 127 -29.21 -24.49 10.41
CA GLN A 127 -29.69 -24.75 11.77
C GLN A 127 -31.02 -24.02 12.05
N SER A 128 -31.14 -22.76 11.63
CA SER A 128 -32.38 -21.99 11.81
C SER A 128 -33.54 -22.59 11.01
N GLN A 129 -33.29 -23.08 9.79
CA GLN A 129 -34.31 -23.75 8.98
C GLN A 129 -34.77 -25.07 9.62
N LEU A 130 -33.84 -25.86 10.16
CA LEU A 130 -34.15 -27.10 10.87
C LEU A 130 -34.97 -26.84 12.14
N LEU A 131 -34.61 -25.82 12.93
CA LEU A 131 -35.37 -25.44 14.13
C LEU A 131 -36.79 -24.95 13.78
N ASN A 132 -36.92 -24.17 12.70
CA ASN A 132 -38.24 -23.75 12.21
C ASN A 132 -39.08 -24.94 11.74
N LEU A 133 -38.48 -25.90 11.04
CA LEU A 133 -39.17 -27.12 10.60
C LEU A 133 -39.59 -27.97 11.80
N TYR A 134 -38.70 -28.16 12.78
CA TYR A 134 -38.99 -28.84 14.04
C TYR A 134 -40.18 -28.21 14.76
N ASN A 135 -40.14 -26.89 15.00
CA ASN A 135 -41.22 -26.18 15.69
C ASN A 135 -42.55 -26.24 14.92
N ARG A 136 -42.50 -26.17 13.59
CA ARG A 136 -43.70 -26.29 12.74
C ARG A 136 -44.32 -27.67 12.81
N ILE A 137 -43.52 -28.73 12.71
CA ILE A 137 -43.99 -30.12 12.82
C ILE A 137 -44.54 -30.36 14.23
N TYR A 138 -43.79 -29.99 15.26
CA TYR A 138 -44.19 -30.18 16.65
C TYR A 138 -45.50 -29.43 16.98
N GLY A 139 -45.67 -28.21 16.46
CA GLY A 139 -46.90 -27.44 16.61
C GLY A 139 -48.12 -28.09 15.93
N VAL A 140 -47.95 -28.68 14.73
CA VAL A 140 -49.03 -29.42 14.06
C VAL A 140 -49.38 -30.69 14.83
N LEU A 141 -48.38 -31.44 15.30
CA LEU A 141 -48.59 -32.67 16.06
C LEU A 141 -49.30 -32.39 17.39
N LEU A 142 -48.89 -31.35 18.13
CA LEU A 142 -49.55 -30.93 19.36
C LEU A 142 -51.00 -30.48 19.13
N LYS A 143 -51.28 -29.73 18.06
CA LYS A 143 -52.65 -29.33 17.70
C LYS A 143 -53.52 -30.53 17.40
N LEU A 144 -53.03 -31.51 16.64
CA LEU A 144 -53.73 -32.75 16.36
C LEU A 144 -54.01 -33.54 17.65
N LEU A 145 -53.00 -33.72 18.49
CA LEU A 145 -53.14 -34.45 19.76
C LEU A 145 -54.14 -33.76 20.70
N SER A 146 -54.04 -32.45 20.87
CA SER A 146 -54.98 -31.66 21.69
C SER A 146 -56.42 -31.79 21.17
N THR A 147 -56.61 -31.73 19.85
CA THR A 147 -57.93 -31.93 19.22
C THR A 147 -58.51 -33.31 19.54
N VAL A 148 -57.69 -34.37 19.45
CA VAL A 148 -58.11 -35.74 19.80
C VAL A 148 -58.46 -35.86 21.28
N VAL A 149 -57.66 -35.27 22.18
CA VAL A 149 -57.93 -35.28 23.64
C VAL A 149 -59.22 -34.53 23.96
N VAL A 150 -59.45 -33.35 23.37
CA VAL A 150 -60.69 -32.58 23.57
C VAL A 150 -61.91 -33.36 23.10
N LEU A 151 -61.83 -34.01 21.93
CA LEU A 151 -62.92 -34.87 21.44
C LEU A 151 -63.19 -36.03 22.39
N PHE A 152 -62.14 -36.70 22.89
CA PHE A 152 -62.29 -37.79 23.85
C PHE A 152 -62.98 -37.33 25.14
N VAL A 153 -62.54 -36.21 25.71
CA VAL A 153 -63.16 -35.62 26.92
C VAL A 153 -64.61 -35.21 26.66
N ALA A 154 -64.91 -34.59 25.52
CA ALA A 154 -66.27 -34.22 25.15
C ALA A 154 -67.19 -35.45 25.05
N ILE A 155 -66.71 -36.54 24.44
CA ILE A 155 -67.45 -37.81 24.37
C ILE A 155 -67.75 -38.35 25.78
N LEU A 156 -66.77 -38.33 26.68
CA LEU A 156 -66.96 -38.77 28.07
C LEU A 156 -67.98 -37.92 28.82
N ILE A 157 -67.93 -36.59 28.66
CA ILE A 157 -68.90 -35.67 29.28
C ILE A 157 -70.31 -35.94 28.75
N ILE A 158 -70.47 -36.09 27.43
CA ILE A 158 -71.77 -36.40 26.82
C ILE A 158 -72.31 -37.72 27.36
N ALA A 159 -71.46 -38.75 27.42
CA ALA A 159 -71.84 -40.05 27.99
C ALA A 159 -72.26 -39.94 29.46
N PHE A 160 -71.55 -39.15 30.25
CA PHE A 160 -71.87 -38.90 31.66
C PHE A 160 -73.20 -38.15 31.83
N VAL A 161 -73.40 -37.06 31.08
CA VAL A 161 -74.66 -36.29 31.11
C VAL A 161 -75.83 -37.16 30.67
N ALA A 162 -75.66 -37.96 29.62
CA ALA A 162 -76.67 -38.92 29.19
C ALA A 162 -77.02 -39.92 30.30
N ALA A 163 -76.01 -40.45 31.01
CA ALA A 163 -76.22 -41.35 32.14
C ALA A 163 -76.96 -40.68 33.31
N VAL A 164 -76.63 -39.42 33.65
CA VAL A 164 -77.31 -38.65 34.71
C VAL A 164 -78.75 -38.32 34.34
N ILE A 165 -79.01 -37.88 33.10
CA ILE A 165 -80.37 -37.63 32.60
C ILE A 165 -81.19 -38.92 32.70
N LEU A 166 -80.63 -40.03 32.23
CA LEU A 166 -81.27 -41.34 32.31
C LEU A 166 -81.63 -41.70 33.76
N MET A 167 -80.68 -41.54 34.69
CA MET A 167 -80.86 -41.79 36.12
C MET A 167 -81.98 -40.91 36.72
N ASN A 168 -82.04 -39.64 36.35
CA ASN A 168 -83.03 -38.69 36.87
C ASN A 168 -84.43 -38.93 36.29
N THR A 169 -84.53 -39.32 35.01
CA THR A 169 -85.81 -39.73 34.39
C THR A 169 -86.39 -41.00 35.01
N PHE A 170 -85.53 -41.91 35.51
CA PHE A 170 -85.98 -43.07 36.29
C PHE A 170 -86.46 -42.70 37.71
N ASN A 171 -85.97 -41.60 38.29
CA ASN A 171 -86.30 -41.19 39.67
C ASN A 171 -87.53 -40.26 39.76
N SER A 172 -87.99 -39.68 38.65
CA SER A 172 -89.13 -38.76 38.60
C SER A 172 -90.46 -39.39 38.17
N SER A 173 -90.62 -40.72 38.21
CA SER A 173 -91.96 -41.32 38.13
C SER A 173 -92.67 -41.11 39.48
N PRO A 174 -93.78 -40.35 39.57
CA PRO A 174 -94.53 -40.26 40.80
C PRO A 174 -95.13 -41.64 41.09
N THR A 175 -94.95 -42.12 42.32
CA THR A 175 -95.69 -43.28 42.82
C THR A 175 -97.11 -42.86 43.11
N GLU A 176 -97.98 -42.88 42.10
CA GLU A 176 -99.42 -43.15 42.19
C GLU A 176 -99.89 -43.89 40.93
#